data_AF-A0A9E1WFG7-F1
#
_entry.id   AF-A0A9E1WFG7-F1
#
_cell.length_a   1.000
_cell.length_b   1.000
_cell.length_c   1.000
_cell.angle_alpha   90.00
_cell.angle_beta   90.00
_cell.angle_gamma   90.00
#
_symmetry.space_group_name_H-M   'P 1'
#
loop_
_entity.id
_entity.type
_entity.pdbx_description
1 polymer ?
#
loop_
_entity_poly.entity_id
_entity_poly.type
_entity_poly.pdbx_seq_one_letter_code
_entity_poly.pdbx_strand_id
1 'polypeptide(L)'
;MIIENVSCFSLKSDYKSFTLTMNDASIYLGYLMHFKYLKISSMELVYQKNTGVRQRKGTKHPIRRMKKKINHTGKLLQYLSRHQYDILLYEISFSNGWRIKMTSNCWVSIYTNSQVQRNEIFDKIIGGFGYDKISLDTKIPNLTYAMNYDRPPTTIGIDQTPDEFWTQDEKDEWRTKNTF
;
A
#
# COMPACT_ATOMS: atom_id res chain seq x y z
N MET A 1 5.45 22.65 2.74
CA MET A 1 5.48 21.30 3.36
C MET A 1 5.59 20.32 2.21
N ILE A 2 6.75 19.71 2.01
CA ILE A 2 6.95 18.73 0.94
C ILE A 2 6.27 17.45 1.43
N ILE A 3 5.16 17.08 0.79
CA ILE A 3 4.45 15.85 1.10
C ILE A 3 5.15 14.75 0.31
N GLU A 4 5.88 13.89 1.00
CA GLU A 4 6.54 12.74 0.37
C GLU A 4 5.46 11.73 -0.02
N ASN A 5 5.23 11.53 -1.33
CA ASN A 5 4.18 10.63 -1.82
C ASN A 5 4.52 9.15 -1.62
N VAL A 6 5.81 8.80 -1.71
CA VAL A 6 6.37 7.49 -1.37
C VAL A 6 7.73 7.70 -0.71
N SER A 7 7.91 7.26 0.53
CA SER A 7 9.18 7.42 1.25
C SER A 7 10.07 6.19 1.14
N CYS A 8 9.48 4.99 1.08
CA CYS A 8 10.22 3.73 1.02
C CYS A 8 9.47 2.66 0.22
N PHE A 9 10.17 1.59 -0.15
CA PHE A 9 9.56 0.35 -0.60
C PHE A 9 10.29 -0.88 -0.06
N SER A 10 9.61 -2.02 -0.05
CA SER A 10 10.21 -3.33 0.19
C SER A 10 9.55 -4.39 -0.68
N LEU A 11 10.34 -5.37 -1.11
CA LEU A 11 9.83 -6.55 -1.83
C LEU A 11 9.45 -7.63 -0.81
N LYS A 12 8.43 -8.42 -1.10
CA LYS A 12 8.03 -9.55 -0.26
C LYS A 12 8.77 -10.83 -0.66
N SER A 13 8.89 -11.78 0.26
CA SER A 13 9.59 -13.06 0.00
C SER A 13 8.84 -13.99 -0.96
N ASP A 14 7.61 -13.66 -1.35
CA ASP A 14 6.88 -14.34 -2.42
C ASP A 14 7.33 -13.92 -3.84
N TYR A 15 8.25 -12.95 -3.95
CA TYR A 15 8.82 -12.39 -5.19
C TYR A 15 7.82 -11.72 -6.16
N LYS A 16 6.52 -11.79 -5.87
CA LYS A 16 5.41 -11.28 -6.69
C LYS A 16 4.65 -10.14 -6.00
N SER A 17 5.02 -9.79 -4.77
CA SER A 17 4.38 -8.75 -3.99
C SER A 17 5.39 -7.73 -3.47
N PHE A 18 4.90 -6.53 -3.16
CA PHE A 18 5.71 -5.45 -2.61
C PHE A 18 4.89 -4.57 -1.67
N THR A 19 5.59 -3.80 -0.84
CA THR A 19 5.01 -2.77 0.02
C THR A 19 5.60 -1.42 -0.35
N LEU A 20 4.74 -0.40 -0.41
CA LEU A 20 5.12 1.00 -0.48
C LEU A 20 4.83 1.66 0.86
N THR A 21 5.75 2.48 1.32
CA THR A 21 5.48 3.43 2.40
C THR A 21 4.99 4.72 1.77
N MET A 22 3.68 4.98 1.88
CA MET A 22 3.01 6.16 1.34
C MET A 22 2.48 6.98 2.50
N ASN A 23 3.04 8.16 2.74
CA ASN A 23 2.51 9.03 3.78
C ASN A 23 1.08 9.42 3.42
N ASP A 24 0.17 9.30 4.39
CA ASP A 24 -1.26 9.56 4.20
C ASP A 24 -1.92 8.74 3.08
N ALA A 25 -1.64 7.43 3.05
CA ALA A 25 -2.29 6.49 2.13
C ALA A 25 -3.84 6.51 2.25
N SER A 26 -4.38 6.94 3.38
CA SER A 26 -5.82 7.16 3.58
C SER A 26 -6.38 8.35 2.78
N ILE A 27 -5.53 9.30 2.43
CA ILE A 27 -5.86 10.53 1.70
C ILE A 27 -5.45 10.38 0.22
N TYR A 28 -4.25 9.86 -0.03
CA TYR A 28 -3.68 9.72 -1.38
C TYR A 28 -4.09 8.42 -2.07
N LEU A 29 -5.39 8.22 -2.25
CA LEU A 29 -5.93 7.04 -2.95
C LEU A 29 -5.76 7.08 -4.48
N GLY A 30 -5.14 8.15 -5.02
CA GLY A 30 -4.98 8.34 -6.47
C GLY A 30 -4.27 7.19 -7.17
N TYR A 31 -3.31 6.54 -6.49
CA TYR A 31 -2.60 5.40 -7.06
C TYR A 31 -3.53 4.19 -7.36
N LEU A 32 -4.71 4.10 -6.71
CA LEU A 32 -5.72 3.09 -7.03
C LEU A 32 -6.26 3.22 -8.47
N MET A 33 -6.03 4.37 -9.14
CA MET A 33 -6.37 4.56 -10.55
C MET A 33 -5.56 3.65 -11.49
N HIS A 34 -4.37 3.20 -11.08
CA HIS A 34 -3.61 2.20 -11.83
C HIS A 34 -4.29 0.83 -11.90
N PHE A 35 -5.39 0.64 -11.16
CA PHE A 35 -6.19 -0.59 -11.12
C PHE A 35 -7.61 -0.38 -11.70
N LYS A 36 -7.91 0.77 -12.33
CA LYS A 36 -9.26 1.13 -12.79
C LYS A 36 -9.90 0.14 -13.77
N TYR A 37 -9.08 -0.59 -14.52
CA TYR A 37 -9.51 -1.58 -15.51
C TYR A 37 -9.87 -2.92 -14.87
N LEU A 38 -9.48 -3.16 -13.62
CA LEU A 38 -9.77 -4.39 -12.91
C LEU A 38 -11.17 -4.35 -12.29
N LYS A 39 -11.84 -5.50 -12.31
CA LYS A 39 -13.09 -5.70 -11.59
C LYS A 39 -12.77 -6.08 -10.15
N ILE A 40 -13.37 -5.38 -9.20
CA ILE A 40 -13.29 -5.68 -7.77
C ILE A 40 -14.12 -6.94 -7.51
N SER A 41 -13.49 -7.96 -6.93
CA SER A 41 -14.12 -9.21 -6.49
C SER A 41 -14.61 -9.10 -5.05
N SER A 42 -13.79 -8.55 -4.17
CA SER A 42 -14.15 -8.23 -2.78
C SER A 42 -13.49 -6.94 -2.32
N MET A 43 -14.13 -6.28 -1.35
CA MET A 43 -13.63 -5.04 -0.77
C MET A 43 -14.02 -4.97 0.70
N GLU A 44 -13.03 -4.88 1.57
CA GLU A 44 -13.20 -4.37 2.92
C GLU A 44 -12.69 -2.93 2.94
N LEU A 45 -13.52 -1.99 3.36
CA LEU A 45 -13.13 -0.58 3.52
C LEU A 45 -13.73 -0.07 4.83
N VAL A 46 -12.85 0.33 5.73
CA VAL A 46 -13.19 0.88 7.04
C VAL A 46 -12.98 2.38 6.99
N TYR A 47 -13.99 3.14 7.39
CA TYR A 47 -13.94 4.60 7.37
C TYR A 47 -14.60 5.22 8.60
N GLN A 48 -14.25 6.47 8.86
CA GLN A 48 -14.92 7.32 9.83
C GLN A 48 -15.37 8.60 9.13
N LYS A 49 -16.60 9.05 9.41
CA LYS A 49 -17.05 10.34 8.87
C LYS A 49 -16.25 11.47 9.52
N ASN A 50 -15.74 12.39 8.71
CA ASN A 50 -15.01 13.56 9.17
C ASN A 50 -15.49 14.78 8.40
N THR A 51 -16.28 15.65 9.03
CA THR A 51 -16.80 16.87 8.35
C THR A 51 -15.83 18.04 8.42
N GLY A 52 -14.59 17.80 8.84
CA GLY A 52 -13.54 18.80 8.96
C GLY A 52 -13.96 19.96 9.86
N VAL A 53 -13.74 21.20 9.40
CA VAL A 53 -14.05 22.43 10.14
C VAL A 53 -15.52 22.58 10.53
N ARG A 54 -16.44 21.88 9.83
CA ARG A 54 -17.88 21.91 10.16
C ARG A 54 -18.24 20.98 11.32
N GLN A 55 -17.32 20.10 11.73
CA GLN A 55 -17.54 19.19 12.84
C GLN A 55 -17.50 19.96 14.17
N ARG A 56 -18.55 19.86 14.98
CA ARG A 56 -18.56 20.44 16.32
C ARG A 56 -17.44 19.83 17.15
N LYS A 57 -16.64 20.68 17.82
CA LYS A 57 -15.56 20.29 18.72
C LYS A 57 -16.03 19.21 19.70
N GLY A 58 -15.33 18.07 19.73
CA GLY A 58 -15.66 16.91 20.58
C GLY A 58 -16.61 15.88 19.96
N THR A 59 -17.22 16.14 18.80
CA THR A 59 -18.02 15.12 18.11
C THR A 59 -17.09 14.05 17.54
N LYS A 60 -17.30 12.78 17.91
CA LYS A 60 -16.61 11.64 17.31
C LYS A 60 -17.62 10.73 16.63
N HIS A 61 -17.57 10.66 15.29
CA HIS A 61 -18.44 9.76 14.54
C HIS A 61 -18.01 8.30 14.73
N PRO A 62 -18.93 7.33 14.64
CA PRO A 62 -18.57 5.92 14.76
C PRO A 62 -17.75 5.46 13.55
N ILE A 63 -16.84 4.52 13.78
CA ILE A 63 -16.12 3.80 12.74
C ILE A 63 -17.09 2.84 12.05
N ARG A 64 -17.06 2.80 10.72
CA ARG A 64 -17.99 2.00 9.91
C ARG A 64 -17.25 1.20 8.85
N ARG A 65 -17.78 0.02 8.55
CA ARG A 65 -17.43 -0.75 7.35
C ARG A 65 -18.34 -0.34 6.20
N MET A 66 -17.77 -0.15 5.02
CA MET A 66 -18.54 0.14 3.81
C MET A 66 -19.39 -1.07 3.42
N LYS A 67 -20.70 -0.88 3.34
CA LYS A 67 -21.65 -1.90 2.86
C LYS A 67 -21.95 -1.78 1.35
N LYS A 68 -21.61 -0.63 0.75
CA LYS A 68 -21.90 -0.35 -0.65
C LYS A 68 -21.02 -1.22 -1.55
N LYS A 69 -21.66 -1.99 -2.43
CA LYS A 69 -20.96 -2.78 -3.46
C LYS A 69 -20.52 -1.86 -4.60
N ILE A 70 -19.23 -1.83 -4.87
CA ILE A 70 -18.62 -1.06 -5.95
C ILE A 70 -17.67 -2.00 -6.71
N ASN A 71 -17.86 -2.10 -8.03
CA ASN A 71 -17.21 -3.14 -8.82
C ASN A 71 -15.90 -2.67 -9.50
N HIS A 72 -15.56 -1.38 -9.45
CA HIS A 72 -14.38 -0.82 -10.11
C HIS A 72 -13.77 0.32 -9.30
N THR A 73 -12.44 0.46 -9.32
CA THR A 73 -11.74 1.47 -8.50
C THR A 73 -12.08 2.90 -8.91
N GLY A 74 -12.29 3.19 -10.20
CA GLY A 74 -12.69 4.53 -10.64
C GLY A 74 -14.03 4.99 -10.01
N LYS A 75 -15.02 4.08 -9.91
CA LYS A 75 -16.29 4.35 -9.24
C LYS A 75 -16.12 4.49 -7.73
N LEU A 76 -15.20 3.72 -7.14
CA LEU A 76 -14.86 3.81 -5.72
C LEU A 76 -14.27 5.19 -5.40
N LEU A 77 -13.28 5.62 -6.17
CA LEU A 77 -12.62 6.91 -5.98
C LEU A 77 -13.58 8.07 -6.20
N GLN A 78 -14.43 8.03 -7.23
CA GLN A 78 -15.47 9.04 -7.44
C GLN A 78 -16.50 9.06 -6.30
N TYR A 79 -16.81 7.89 -5.72
CA TYR A 79 -17.69 7.84 -4.55
C TYR A 79 -17.01 8.47 -3.35
N LEU A 80 -15.78 8.06 -3.02
CA LEU A 80 -15.03 8.59 -1.88
C LEU A 80 -14.77 10.09 -2.00
N SER A 81 -14.46 10.61 -3.20
CA SER A 81 -14.21 12.04 -3.41
C SER A 81 -15.41 12.94 -3.11
N ARG A 82 -16.63 12.38 -3.13
CA ARG A 82 -17.87 13.09 -2.80
C ARG A 82 -18.26 12.99 -1.33
N HIS A 83 -17.52 12.21 -0.54
CA HIS A 83 -17.84 11.95 0.86
C HIS A 83 -16.66 12.35 1.74
N GLN A 84 -16.97 13.05 2.84
CA GLN A 84 -15.94 13.46 3.78
C GLN A 84 -15.66 12.31 4.76
N TYR A 85 -14.82 11.38 4.33
CA TYR A 85 -14.45 10.17 5.06
C TYR A 85 -12.95 10.14 5.30
N ASP A 86 -12.56 9.83 6.53
CA ASP A 86 -11.22 9.35 6.86
C ASP A 86 -11.19 7.85 6.62
N ILE A 87 -10.32 7.39 5.74
CA ILE A 87 -10.13 5.97 5.45
C ILE A 87 -9.15 5.39 6.47
N LEU A 88 -9.56 4.36 7.19
CA LEU A 88 -8.73 3.77 8.25
C LEU A 88 -8.03 2.51 7.78
N LEU A 89 -8.68 1.73 6.93
CA LEU A 89 -8.16 0.48 6.38
C LEU A 89 -8.90 0.18 5.07
N TYR A 90 -8.21 -0.44 4.12
CA TYR A 90 -8.86 -1.14 3.03
C TYR A 90 -8.09 -2.38 2.61
N GLU A 91 -8.84 -3.37 2.16
CA GLU A 91 -8.34 -4.52 1.43
C GLU A 91 -9.25 -4.70 0.21
N ILE A 92 -8.65 -4.65 -0.98
CA ILE A 92 -9.35 -4.74 -2.26
C ILE A 92 -8.77 -5.92 -3.01
N SER A 93 -9.62 -6.89 -3.33
CA SER A 93 -9.26 -8.02 -4.20
C SER A 93 -9.90 -7.82 -5.57
N PHE A 94 -9.18 -8.23 -6.60
CA PHE A 94 -9.60 -8.12 -7.98
C PHE A 94 -9.89 -9.50 -8.58
N SER A 95 -10.69 -9.52 -9.65
CA SER A 95 -11.06 -10.77 -10.34
C SER A 95 -9.89 -11.47 -11.01
N ASN A 96 -8.80 -10.76 -11.28
CA ASN A 96 -7.57 -11.34 -11.85
C ASN A 96 -6.63 -11.94 -10.78
N GLY A 97 -7.05 -12.00 -9.52
CA GLY A 97 -6.24 -12.53 -8.41
C GLY A 97 -5.34 -11.48 -7.74
N TRP A 98 -5.24 -10.27 -8.28
CA TRP A 98 -4.49 -9.20 -7.61
C TRP A 98 -5.20 -8.74 -6.34
N ARG A 99 -4.41 -8.23 -5.40
CA ARG A 99 -4.91 -7.72 -4.13
C ARG A 99 -4.12 -6.49 -3.69
N ILE A 100 -4.78 -5.56 -3.02
CA ILE A 100 -4.15 -4.37 -2.44
C ILE A 100 -4.65 -4.26 -1.00
N LYS A 101 -3.75 -3.99 -0.07
CA LYS A 101 -4.05 -3.89 1.35
C LYS A 101 -3.33 -2.71 1.97
N MET A 102 -4.07 -1.83 2.62
CA MET A 102 -3.49 -0.82 3.52
C MET A 102 -3.51 -1.35 4.94
N THR A 103 -2.32 -1.57 5.51
CA THR A 103 -2.17 -2.07 6.89
C THR A 103 -2.08 -0.94 7.92
N SER A 104 -1.60 0.23 7.51
CA SER A 104 -1.59 1.46 8.28
C SER A 104 -1.73 2.66 7.35
N ASN A 105 -1.94 3.87 7.89
CA ASN A 105 -1.95 5.10 7.08
C ASN A 105 -0.64 5.35 6.31
N CYS A 106 0.40 4.55 6.56
CA CYS A 106 1.69 4.68 5.90
C CYS A 106 2.05 3.48 5.03
N TRP A 107 1.38 2.33 5.12
CA TRP A 107 1.83 1.10 4.45
C TRP A 107 0.77 0.49 3.55
N VAL A 108 1.12 0.36 2.28
CA VAL A 108 0.28 -0.25 1.25
C VAL A 108 1.03 -1.44 0.65
N SER A 109 0.46 -2.63 0.80
CA SER A 109 0.95 -3.86 0.18
C SER A 109 0.15 -4.19 -1.06
N ILE A 110 0.85 -4.51 -2.16
CA ILE A 110 0.27 -4.86 -3.44
C ILE A 110 0.74 -6.27 -3.80
N TYR A 111 -0.23 -7.12 -4.11
CA TYR A 111 -0.05 -8.53 -4.43
C TYR A 111 -0.42 -8.77 -5.88
N THR A 112 0.50 -9.37 -6.62
CA THR A 112 0.28 -9.77 -8.01
C THR A 112 0.51 -11.26 -8.18
N ASN A 113 0.36 -11.78 -9.41
CA ASN A 113 0.47 -13.21 -9.67
C ASN A 113 1.88 -13.63 -10.12
N SER A 114 2.76 -12.69 -10.47
CA SER A 114 4.11 -12.99 -10.97
C SER A 114 5.07 -11.83 -10.75
N GLN A 115 6.37 -12.12 -10.76
CA GLN A 115 7.41 -11.09 -10.66
C GLN A 115 7.35 -10.05 -11.79
N VAL A 116 7.02 -10.48 -13.01
CA VAL A 116 6.86 -9.56 -14.16
C VAL A 116 5.73 -8.56 -13.89
N GLN A 117 4.56 -9.05 -13.47
CA GLN A 117 3.42 -8.19 -13.13
C GLN A 117 3.73 -7.25 -11.97
N ARG A 118 4.46 -7.74 -10.96
CA ARG A 118 4.94 -6.94 -9.82
C ARG A 118 5.81 -5.78 -10.29
N ASN A 119 6.80 -6.05 -11.15
CA ASN A 119 7.70 -5.03 -11.67
C ASN A 119 6.94 -3.99 -12.51
N GLU A 120 6.05 -4.45 -13.40
CA GLU A 120 5.24 -3.55 -14.23
C GLU A 120 4.33 -2.62 -13.43
N ILE A 121 3.64 -3.13 -12.41
CA ILE A 121 2.73 -2.28 -11.61
C ILE A 121 3.51 -1.36 -10.68
N PHE A 122 4.65 -1.81 -10.15
CA PHE A 122 5.55 -0.95 -9.37
C PHE A 122 5.99 0.24 -10.22
N ASP A 123 6.57 -0.02 -11.40
CA ASP A 123 7.02 1.02 -12.34
C ASP A 123 5.90 2.00 -12.70
N LYS A 124 4.69 1.50 -12.95
CA LYS A 124 3.52 2.35 -13.24
C LYS A 124 3.18 3.29 -12.08
N ILE A 125 3.24 2.80 -10.84
CA ILE A 125 2.91 3.59 -9.65
C ILE A 125 4.01 4.62 -9.37
N ILE A 126 5.27 4.19 -9.27
CA ILE A 126 6.37 5.10 -8.95
C ILE A 126 6.63 6.11 -10.07
N GLY A 127 6.50 5.71 -11.34
CA GLY A 127 6.57 6.62 -12.48
C GLY A 127 5.40 7.61 -12.50
N GLY A 128 4.23 7.22 -12.00
CA GLY A 128 3.11 8.13 -11.77
C GLY A 128 3.41 9.23 -10.75
N PHE A 129 4.35 9.00 -9.83
CA PHE A 129 4.87 10.01 -8.89
C PHE A 129 6.08 10.78 -9.43
N GLY A 130 6.58 10.45 -10.61
CA GLY A 130 7.72 11.10 -11.25
C GLY A 130 9.09 10.49 -10.95
N TYR A 131 9.14 9.30 -10.34
CA TYR A 131 10.41 8.59 -10.16
C TYR A 131 10.86 7.87 -11.42
N ASP A 132 12.18 7.76 -11.59
CA ASP A 132 12.80 6.91 -12.59
C ASP A 132 12.53 5.42 -12.31
N LYS A 133 12.62 4.59 -13.35
CA LYS A 133 12.50 3.14 -13.21
C LYS A 133 13.59 2.59 -12.29
N ILE A 134 13.19 1.70 -11.38
CA ILE A 134 14.10 1.06 -10.44
C ILE A 134 14.23 -0.41 -10.84
N SER A 135 15.45 -0.89 -11.07
CA SER A 135 15.70 -2.32 -11.30
C SER A 135 15.44 -3.12 -10.03
N LEU A 136 14.25 -3.73 -9.94
CA LEU A 136 13.84 -4.50 -8.76
C LEU A 136 14.43 -5.90 -8.71
N ASP A 137 14.89 -6.44 -9.83
CA ASP A 137 15.46 -7.80 -9.87
C ASP A 137 16.82 -7.88 -9.16
N THR A 138 17.48 -6.74 -8.96
CA THR A 138 18.72 -6.62 -8.19
C THR A 138 18.47 -6.40 -6.69
N LYS A 139 17.21 -6.28 -6.25
CA LYS A 139 16.84 -5.95 -4.87
C LYS A 139 16.56 -7.21 -4.07
N ILE A 140 17.01 -7.21 -2.83
CA ILE A 140 16.87 -8.30 -1.88
C ILE A 140 15.45 -8.20 -1.28
N PRO A 141 14.66 -9.29 -1.29
CA PRO A 141 13.38 -9.34 -0.59
C PRO A 141 13.52 -8.96 0.89
N ASN A 142 12.46 -8.43 1.48
CA ASN A 142 12.35 -8.17 2.92
C ASN A 142 13.31 -7.12 3.48
N LEU A 143 14.06 -6.44 2.60
CA LEU A 143 14.85 -5.26 2.91
C LEU A 143 14.06 -4.00 2.56
N THR A 144 14.22 -2.96 3.37
CA THR A 144 13.58 -1.66 3.13
C THR A 144 14.54 -0.73 2.41
N TYR A 145 14.07 -0.15 1.30
CA TYR A 145 14.80 0.81 0.49
C TYR A 145 14.14 2.18 0.58
N ALA A 146 14.92 3.20 0.96
CA ALA A 146 14.55 4.61 0.89
C ALA A 146 14.46 5.03 -0.58
N MET A 147 13.35 5.68 -0.95
CA MET A 147 13.26 6.36 -2.23
C MET A 147 13.98 7.71 -2.10
N ASN A 148 14.89 8.00 -3.02
CA ASN A 148 15.58 9.30 -3.10
C ASN A 148 15.12 10.05 -4.36
N TYR A 149 15.12 11.38 -4.33
CA TYR A 149 14.64 12.21 -5.44
C TYR A 149 15.69 12.46 -6.53
N ASP A 150 16.97 12.41 -6.16
CA ASP A 150 18.11 12.82 -6.99
C ASP A 150 19.13 11.68 -7.19
N ARG A 151 18.89 10.51 -6.61
CA ARG A 151 19.81 9.37 -6.63
C ARG A 151 19.06 8.04 -6.54
N PRO A 152 19.73 6.91 -6.83
CA PRO A 152 19.13 5.60 -6.68
C PRO A 152 18.69 5.29 -5.24
N PRO A 153 17.76 4.34 -5.04
CA PRO A 153 17.32 3.94 -3.70
C PRO A 153 18.45 3.38 -2.84
N THR A 154 18.45 3.76 -1.55
CA THR A 154 19.42 3.33 -0.55
C THR A 154 18.77 2.43 0.50
N THR A 155 19.50 1.46 1.04
CA THR A 155 18.99 0.53 2.07
C THR A 155 18.88 1.21 3.43
N ILE A 156 17.76 1.06 4.13
CA ILE A 156 17.51 1.67 5.48
C ILE A 156 17.92 0.74 6.63
N GLY A 157 18.30 -0.50 6.34
CA GLY A 157 18.75 -1.46 7.34
C GLY A 157 19.73 -2.46 6.76
N ILE A 158 20.29 -3.27 7.65
CA ILE A 158 21.22 -4.34 7.30
C ILE A 158 20.45 -5.65 7.13
N ASP A 159 19.45 -5.89 7.98
CA ASP A 159 18.76 -7.18 8.06
C ASP A 159 17.39 -7.20 7.38
N GLN A 160 17.08 -8.35 6.80
CA GLN A 160 15.76 -8.65 6.28
C GLN A 160 14.76 -8.77 7.44
N THR A 161 13.56 -8.25 7.26
CA THR A 161 12.47 -8.35 8.26
C THR A 161 11.44 -9.39 7.83
N PRO A 162 10.96 -10.26 8.74
CA PRO A 162 9.98 -11.27 8.38
C PRO A 162 8.68 -10.65 7.84
N ASP A 163 8.12 -11.27 6.82
CA ASP A 163 6.79 -10.90 6.31
C ASP A 163 5.76 -12.03 6.50
N GLU A 164 4.59 -11.88 5.86
CA GLU A 164 3.49 -12.84 5.98
C GLU A 164 3.74 -14.17 5.27
N PHE A 165 4.74 -14.25 4.39
CA PHE A 165 5.08 -15.46 3.64
C PHE A 165 6.20 -16.27 4.29
N TRP A 166 6.87 -15.72 5.30
CA TRP A 166 7.83 -16.46 6.11
C TRP A 166 7.11 -17.52 6.95
N THR A 167 7.68 -18.73 6.92
CA THR A 167 7.31 -19.85 7.80
C THR A 167 7.56 -19.51 9.27
N GLN A 168 6.98 -20.31 10.16
CA GLN A 168 7.18 -20.11 11.59
C GLN A 168 8.64 -20.35 11.99
N ASP A 169 9.28 -21.36 11.40
CA ASP A 169 10.68 -21.70 11.64
C ASP A 169 11.63 -20.56 11.22
N GLU A 170 11.41 -19.97 10.03
CA GLU A 170 12.19 -18.81 9.56
C GLU A 170 12.03 -17.60 10.49
N LYS A 171 10.82 -17.37 11.02
CA LYS A 171 10.55 -16.30 11.99
C LYS A 171 11.27 -16.55 13.31
N ASP A 172 11.28 -17.80 13.79
CA ASP A 172 11.90 -18.14 15.07
C ASP A 172 13.43 -18.12 14.99
N GLU A 173 14.01 -18.54 13.86
CA GLU A 173 15.43 -18.38 13.58
C GLU A 173 15.83 -16.89 13.53
N TRP A 174 15.03 -16.06 12.85
CA TRP A 174 15.26 -14.61 12.80
C TRP A 174 15.18 -13.96 14.19
N ARG A 175 14.20 -14.34 15.02
CA ARG A 175 14.09 -13.86 16.40
C ARG A 175 15.33 -14.21 17.20
N THR A 176 15.82 -15.44 17.08
CA THR A 176 17.02 -15.91 17.80
C THR A 176 18.28 -15.14 17.39
N LYS A 177 18.43 -14.82 16.11
CA LYS A 177 19.56 -14.03 15.59
C LYS A 177 19.50 -12.55 15.97
N ASN A 178 18.31 -12.00 16.20
CA ASN A 178 18.06 -10.57 16.42
C ASN A 178 17.60 -10.23 17.86
N THR A 179 17.58 -11.19 18.78
CA THR A 179 17.42 -10.94 20.22
C THR A 179 18.72 -10.33 20.77
N PHE A 180 18.65 -9.07 21.19
CA PHE A 180 19.65 -8.40 22.02
C PHE A 180 19.44 -8.76 23.49
#